data_AF-A0A1G2MPI9-F1
#
_entry.id   AF-A0A1G2MPI9-F1
#
_cell.length_a   1.000
_cell.length_b   1.000
_cell.length_c   1.000
_cell.angle_alpha   90.00
_cell.angle_beta   90.00
_cell.angle_gamma   90.00
#
_symmetry.space_group_name_H-M   'P 1'
#
loop_
_entity.id
_entity.type
_entity.pdbx_description
1 polymer ?
#
loop_
_entity_poly.entity_id
_entity_poly.type
_entity_poly.pdbx_seq_one_letter_code
_entity_poly.pdbx_strand_id
1 'polypeptide(L)' 'MVTTKNRLNISLPRDVDNALSELSRRDKMPRATKAADLLRTALELEEDVQLGVIASERAHTNRSLFVSHEKVWKRK' A
#
# COMPACT_ATOMS: atom_id res chain seq x y z
N MET A 1 -23.15 -16.93 -16.28
CA MET A 1 -22.15 -15.84 -16.16
C MET A 1 -21.06 -16.33 -15.21
N VAL A 2 -19.92 -16.78 -15.74
CA VAL A 2 -18.79 -17.21 -14.89
C VAL A 2 -18.27 -15.99 -14.16
N THR A 3 -18.37 -15.98 -12.84
CA THR A 3 -17.91 -14.86 -12.03
C THR A 3 -16.40 -14.74 -12.16
N THR A 4 -15.90 -13.61 -12.66
CA THR A 4 -14.47 -13.24 -12.80
C THR A 4 -13.71 -13.10 -11.48
N LYS A 5 -14.28 -13.57 -10.36
CA LYS A 5 -13.69 -13.44 -9.04
C LYS A 5 -12.70 -14.58 -8.80
N ASN A 6 -11.42 -14.25 -8.79
CA ASN A 6 -10.37 -15.17 -8.33
C ASN A 6 -10.54 -15.46 -6.84
N ARG A 7 -10.45 -16.74 -6.46
CA ARG A 7 -10.52 -17.20 -5.06
C ARG A 7 -9.12 -17.46 -4.55
N LEU A 8 -8.83 -16.98 -3.34
CA LEU A 8 -7.57 -17.19 -2.65
C LEU A 8 -7.83 -18.03 -1.38
N ASN A 9 -7.33 -19.26 -1.36
CA ASN A 9 -7.37 -20.12 -0.18
C ASN A 9 -6.00 -20.09 0.49
N ILE A 10 -5.93 -19.58 1.71
CA ILE A 10 -4.68 -19.44 2.47
C ILE A 10 -4.87 -19.98 3.88
N SER A 11 -3.81 -20.59 4.42
CA SER A 11 -3.76 -20.98 5.83
C SER A 11 -3.15 -19.85 6.64
N LEU A 12 -3.82 -19.46 7.72
CA LEU A 12 -3.37 -18.38 8.59
C LEU A 12 -2.89 -18.93 9.94
N PRO A 13 -1.78 -18.42 10.49
CA PRO A 13 -1.45 -18.59 11.90
C PRO A 13 -2.60 -18.14 12.81
N ARG A 14 -2.71 -18.75 14.00
CA ARG A 14 -3.85 -18.52 14.92
C ARG A 14 -3.92 -17.08 15.41
N ASP A 15 -2.78 -16.48 15.70
CA ASP A 15 -2.64 -15.07 16.08
C ASP A 15 -3.14 -14.13 14.97
N VAL A 16 -2.81 -14.41 13.71
CA VAL A 16 -3.27 -13.63 12.56
C VAL A 16 -4.78 -13.78 12.34
N ASP A 17 -5.34 -14.99 12.43
CA ASP A 17 -6.80 -15.18 12.31
C ASP A 17 -7.57 -14.46 13.43
N ASN A 18 -7.03 -14.49 14.66
CA ASN A 18 -7.62 -13.76 15.78
C ASN A 18 -7.61 -12.24 15.53
N ALA A 19 -6.48 -11.69 15.09
CA ALA A 19 -6.38 -10.27 14.75
C ALA A 19 -7.35 -9.89 13.62
N LEU A 20 -7.41 -10.71 12.56
CA LEU A 20 -8.34 -10.49 11.44
C LEU A 20 -9.81 -10.52 11.92
N SER A 21 -10.14 -11.45 12.83
CA SER A 21 -11.46 -11.53 13.43
C SER A 21 -11.83 -10.26 14.19
N GLU A 22 -10.96 -9.79 15.08
CA GLU A 22 -11.20 -8.56 15.86
C GLU A 22 -11.32 -7.33 14.96
N LEU A 23 -10.44 -7.20 13.97
CA LEU A 23 -10.49 -6.10 13.00
C LEU A 23 -11.79 -6.12 12.17
N SER A 24 -12.21 -7.30 11.72
CA SER A 24 -13.46 -7.44 10.96
C SER A 24 -14.70 -7.07 11.79
N ARG A 25 -14.71 -7.40 13.09
CA ARG A 25 -15.78 -7.03 14.03
C ARG A 25 -15.80 -5.53 14.29
N ARG A 26 -14.63 -4.94 14.56
CA ARG A 26 -14.46 -3.49 14.76
C ARG A 26 -15.00 -2.71 13.56
N ASP A 27 -14.67 -3.15 12.35
CA ASP A 27 -15.02 -2.47 11.11
C ASP A 27 -16.39 -2.92 10.55
N LYS A 28 -17.13 -3.78 11.28
CA LYS A 28 -18.47 -4.30 10.94
C LYS A 28 -18.55 -4.87 9.52
N MET A 29 -17.56 -5.66 9.12
CA MET A 29 -17.48 -6.25 7.78
C MET A 29 -17.10 -7.74 7.81
N PRO A 30 -17.37 -8.51 6.75
CA PRO A 30 -16.95 -9.90 6.68
C PRO A 30 -15.42 -10.04 6.74
N ARG A 31 -14.93 -11.12 7.38
CA ARG A 31 -13.49 -11.43 7.46
C ARG A 31 -12.80 -11.43 6.09
N ALA A 32 -13.46 -12.00 5.08
CA ALA A 32 -12.93 -12.06 3.71
C ALA A 32 -12.77 -10.65 3.10
N THR A 33 -13.74 -9.76 3.32
CA THR A 33 -13.65 -8.36 2.87
C THR A 33 -12.52 -7.65 3.58
N LYS A 34 -12.41 -7.79 4.91
CA LYS A 34 -11.34 -7.17 5.68
C LYS A 34 -9.96 -7.67 5.25
N ALA A 35 -9.84 -8.98 4.99
CA ALA A 35 -8.59 -9.57 4.49
C ALA A 35 -8.21 -9.01 3.11
N ALA A 36 -9.17 -8.88 2.19
CA ALA A 36 -8.92 -8.28 0.89
C ALA A 36 -8.48 -6.81 1.00
N ASP A 37 -9.10 -6.04 1.89
CA ASP A 37 -8.70 -4.65 2.14
C ASP A 37 -7.30 -4.54 2.72
N LEU A 38 -6.96 -5.38 3.71
CA LEU A 38 -5.62 -5.41 4.31
C LEU A 38 -4.56 -5.84 3.28
N LEU A 39 -4.87 -6.84 2.44
CA LEU A 39 -3.98 -7.26 1.35
C LEU A 39 -3.75 -6.14 0.35
N ARG A 40 -4.81 -5.41 -0.03
CA ARG A 40 -4.68 -4.24 -0.92
C ARG A 40 -3.80 -3.17 -0.31
N THR A 41 -4.01 -2.80 0.95
CA THR A 41 -3.15 -1.83 1.64
C THR A 41 -1.70 -2.31 1.75
N ALA A 42 -1.47 -3.60 2.00
CA ALA A 42 -0.11 -4.14 2.02
C ALA A 42 0.57 -4.04 0.65
N LEU A 43 -0.15 -4.28 -0.45
CA LEU A 43 0.37 -4.10 -1.80
C LEU A 43 0.66 -2.64 -2.12
N GLU A 44 -0.20 -1.71 -1.72
CA GLU A 44 0.03 -0.26 -1.86
C GLU A 44 1.30 0.19 -1.11
N LEU A 45 1.55 -0.35 0.09
CA LEU A 45 2.75 -0.05 0.86
C LEU A 45 4.02 -0.63 0.21
N GLU A 46 3.96 -1.85 -0.30
CA GLU A 46 5.10 -2.45 -1.03
C GLU A 46 5.42 -1.65 -2.30
N GLU A 47 4.38 -1.21 -3.03
CA GLU A 47 4.54 -0.33 -4.20
C GLU A 47 5.22 0.99 -3.83
N ASP A 48 4.79 1.65 -2.76
CA ASP A 48 5.37 2.92 -2.30
C ASP A 48 6.87 2.78 -1.99
N VAL A 49 7.28 1.68 -1.36
CA VAL A 49 8.70 1.38 -1.10
C VAL A 49 9.48 1.32 -2.41
N GLN A 50 8.98 0.59 -3.41
CA GLN A 50 9.66 0.46 -4.71
C GLN A 50 9.70 1.80 -5.47
N LEU A 51 8.62 2.57 -5.44
CA LEU A 51 8.57 3.91 -6.04
C LEU A 51 9.57 4.86 -5.37
N GLY A 52 9.76 4.74 -4.05
CA GLY A 52 10.77 5.49 -3.30
C GLY A 52 12.20 5.17 -3.74
N VAL A 53 12.51 3.91 -4.02
CA VAL A 53 13.81 3.50 -4.57
C VAL A 53 14.05 4.15 -5.93
N ILE A 54 13.08 4.05 -6.85
CA ILE A 54 13.16 4.65 -8.18
C ILE A 54 13.31 6.19 -8.09
N ALA A 55 12.57 6.83 -7.20
CA ALA A 55 12.67 8.27 -6.98
C ALA A 55 14.07 8.66 -6.47
N SER A 56 14.63 7.86 -5.57
CA SER A 56 15.99 8.07 -5.05
C SER A 56 17.04 7.92 -6.16
N GLU A 57 16.97 6.88 -6.99
CA GLU A 57 17.88 6.69 -8.13
C GLU A 57 17.84 7.86 -9.11
N ARG A 58 16.62 8.33 -9.43
CA ARG A 58 16.41 9.51 -10.29
C ARG A 58 17.05 10.76 -9.68
N ALA A 59 16.87 10.97 -8.37
CA ALA A 59 17.45 12.11 -7.67
C ALA A 59 18.99 12.09 -7.69
N HIS A 60 19.61 10.91 -7.56
CA HIS A 60 21.06 10.76 -7.63
C HIS A 60 21.62 10.97 -9.05
N THR A 61 20.89 10.52 -10.07
CA THR A 61 21.36 10.52 -11.47
C THR A 61 21.13 11.86 -12.17
N ASN A 62 20.01 12.54 -11.91
CA ASN A 62 19.62 13.77 -12.60
C ASN A 62 19.90 15.05 -11.78
N ARG A 63 21.16 15.24 -11.37
CA ARG A 63 21.61 16.41 -10.59
C ARG A 63 21.35 17.77 -11.26
N SER A 64 21.07 17.83 -12.56
CA SER A 64 20.98 19.10 -13.30
C SER A 64 19.61 19.79 -13.26
N LEU A 65 18.58 19.19 -12.65
CA LEU A 65 17.20 19.73 -12.67
C LEU A 65 16.70 20.24 -11.31
N PHE A 66 17.55 20.27 -10.28
CA PHE A 66 17.16 20.76 -8.96
C PHE A 66 17.07 22.29 -8.95
N VAL A 67 15.88 22.80 -8.65
CA VAL A 67 15.63 24.24 -8.47
C VAL A 67 15.69 24.54 -6.97
N SER A 68 16.35 25.65 -6.59
CA SER A 68 16.46 26.02 -5.18
C SER A 68 15.08 26.29 -4.57
N HIS A 69 14.91 25.91 -3.30
CA HIS A 69 13.67 26.12 -2.53
C HIS A 69 13.22 27.60 -2.60
N GLU A 70 14.16 28.54 -2.47
CA GLU A 70 13.90 29.98 -2.59
C GLU A 70 13.34 30.39 -3.96
N LYS A 71 13.82 29.77 -5.04
CA LYS A 71 13.37 30.11 -6.40
C LYS A 71 11.97 29.59 -6.66
N VAL A 72 11.56 28.47 -6.07
CA VAL A 72 10.23 27.92 -6.28
C VAL A 72 9.20 28.48 -5.27
N TRP A 73 9.61 28.82 -4.05
CA TRP A 73 8.73 29.35 -2.99
C TRP A 73 8.77 30.89 -2.88
N LYS A 74 9.41 31.58 -3.83
CA LYS A 74 9.44 33.06 -3.84
C LYS A 74 8.01 33.58 -3.92
N ARG A 75 7.50 34.11 -2.80
CA ARG A 75 6.22 34.82 -2.76
C ARG A 75 6.33 36.09 -3.62
N LYS A 76 5.31 36.33 -4.44
CA LYS A 76 5.07 37.63 -5.10
C LYS A 76 4.77 38.69 -4.06
#